data_AF-A0A519TSZ5-F1
#
_entry.id   AF-A0A519TSZ5-F1
#
_cell.length_a   1.000
_cell.length_b   1.000
_cell.length_c   1.000
_cell.angle_alpha   90.00
_cell.angle_beta   90.00
_cell.angle_gamma   90.00
#
_symmetry.space_group_name_H-M   'P 1'
#
loop_
_entity.id
_entity.type
_entity.pdbx_description
1 polymer ?
#
loop_
_entity_poly.entity_id
_entity_poly.type
_entity_poly.pdbx_seq_one_letter_code
_entity_poly.pdbx_strand_id
1 'polypeptide(L)'
;MKSYFKPRAPFSFSSNPYDLGTLMGLWHSHDDNHFLLKIYRIDEKEFSNYYDYHLNYALGNNLTSEEDFFRHAWQIVQTRIKHLEIQDPFSRNHAMHR
;
A
#
# COMPACT_ATOMS: atom_id res chain seq x y z
N MET A 1 4.12 14.53 3.59
CA MET A 1 2.75 14.05 3.82
C MET A 1 2.82 13.01 4.93
N LYS A 2 1.87 12.96 5.87
CA LYS A 2 1.86 11.92 6.93
C LYS A 2 1.30 10.63 6.34
N SER A 3 2.02 9.51 6.44
CA SER A 3 1.55 8.18 6.02
C SER A 3 0.38 7.74 6.90
N TYR A 4 -0.72 7.28 6.30
CA TYR A 4 -1.83 6.67 7.04
C TYR A 4 -1.55 5.22 7.46
N PHE A 5 -0.56 4.59 6.83
CA PHE A 5 -0.24 3.21 7.10
C PHE A 5 0.81 3.07 8.20
N LYS A 6 0.70 1.97 8.95
CA LYS A 6 1.60 1.65 10.06
C LYS A 6 2.97 1.22 9.52
N PRO A 7 4.04 1.98 9.80
CA PRO A 7 5.38 1.60 9.37
C PRO A 7 5.93 0.47 10.25
N ARG A 8 6.80 -0.33 9.65
CA ARG A 8 7.69 -1.25 10.36
C ARG A 8 8.69 -0.44 11.19
N ALA A 9 8.80 -0.77 12.47
CA ALA A 9 9.83 -0.21 13.32
C ALA A 9 11.23 -0.59 12.76
N PRO A 10 12.15 0.38 12.58
CA PRO A 10 13.50 0.10 12.13
C PRO A 10 14.18 -0.93 13.05
N PHE A 11 14.90 -1.89 12.45
CA PHE A 11 15.63 -2.94 13.19
C PHE A 11 14.78 -3.83 14.10
N SER A 12 13.46 -3.90 13.88
CA SER A 12 12.58 -4.81 14.61
C SER A 12 12.54 -6.21 13.98
N PHE A 13 12.90 -7.22 14.78
CA PHE A 13 12.79 -8.64 14.43
C PHE A 13 11.40 -9.24 14.69
N SER A 14 10.52 -8.52 15.40
CA SER A 14 9.17 -8.96 15.80
C SER A 14 8.06 -8.06 15.23
N SER A 15 8.21 -7.65 13.97
CA SER A 15 7.23 -6.79 13.32
C SER A 15 5.95 -7.56 13.00
N ASN A 16 4.80 -6.89 13.15
CA ASN A 16 3.53 -7.48 12.75
C ASN A 16 3.60 -7.80 11.25
N PRO A 17 3.05 -8.93 10.77
CA PRO A 17 3.09 -9.31 9.35
C PRO A 17 2.53 -8.22 8.42
N TYR A 18 1.66 -7.34 8.91
CA TYR A 18 1.04 -6.25 8.17
C TYR A 18 1.81 -4.92 8.23
N ASP A 19 2.89 -4.82 9.02
CA ASP A 19 3.70 -3.59 9.04
C ASP A 19 4.30 -3.29 7.65
N LEU A 20 4.33 -1.99 7.29
CA LEU A 20 4.80 -1.52 6.00
C LEU A 20 6.25 -1.03 6.01
N GLY A 21 6.95 -1.28 4.90
CA GLY A 21 8.33 -0.88 4.71
C GLY A 21 9.32 -2.04 4.87
N THR A 22 10.59 -1.69 4.98
CA THR A 22 11.71 -2.63 5.02
C THR A 22 12.29 -2.76 6.42
N LEU A 23 13.32 -3.58 6.61
CA LEU A 23 14.10 -3.62 7.85
C LEU A 23 14.70 -2.25 8.22
N MET A 24 14.91 -1.37 7.23
CA MET A 24 15.36 0.02 7.43
C MET A 24 14.20 1.01 7.64
N GLY A 25 12.95 0.54 7.77
CA GLY A 25 11.76 1.36 7.95
C GLY A 25 11.01 1.69 6.64
N LEU A 26 10.06 2.63 6.75
CA LEU A 26 9.22 3.09 5.64
C LEU A 26 9.85 4.32 4.97
N TRP A 27 10.06 4.25 3.66
CA TRP A 27 10.48 5.41 2.88
C TRP A 27 9.23 6.27 2.63
N HIS A 28 9.15 7.44 3.27
CA HIS A 28 7.96 8.31 3.30
C HIS A 28 7.41 8.77 1.94
N SER A 29 8.10 8.52 0.83
CA SER A 29 7.60 8.83 -0.52
C SER A 29 6.96 7.63 -1.25
N HIS A 30 6.87 6.46 -0.62
CA HIS A 30 6.42 5.21 -1.28
C HIS A 30 5.51 4.34 -0.40
N ASP A 31 4.85 4.92 0.59
CA ASP A 31 3.91 4.22 1.48
C ASP A 31 2.77 3.53 0.73
N ASP A 32 2.16 4.20 -0.25
CA ASP A 32 1.14 3.61 -1.13
C ASP A 32 1.67 2.40 -1.92
N ASN A 33 2.91 2.46 -2.39
CA ASN A 33 3.55 1.33 -3.08
C ASN A 33 3.82 0.16 -2.14
N HIS A 34 4.23 0.44 -0.90
CA HIS A 34 4.43 -0.61 0.10
C HIS A 34 3.11 -1.28 0.48
N PHE A 35 2.01 -0.52 0.56
CA PHE A 35 0.67 -1.04 0.77
C PHE A 35 0.26 -2.02 -0.34
N LEU A 36 0.37 -1.59 -1.59
CA LEU A 36 0.08 -2.43 -2.76
C LEU A 36 0.97 -3.67 -2.86
N LEU A 37 2.28 -3.51 -2.61
CA LEU A 37 3.23 -4.63 -2.62
C LEU A 37 2.89 -5.69 -1.57
N LYS A 38 2.32 -5.29 -0.42
CA LYS A 38 1.84 -6.25 0.58
C LYS A 38 0.61 -6.99 0.09
N ILE A 39 -0.36 -6.30 -0.50
CA ILE A 39 -1.58 -6.91 -1.06
C ILE A 39 -1.23 -8.04 -2.04
N TYR A 40 -0.24 -7.86 -2.91
CA TYR A 40 0.16 -8.89 -3.86
C TYR A 40 0.84 -10.13 -3.25
N ARG A 41 1.21 -10.08 -1.97
CA ARG A 41 1.99 -11.12 -1.28
C ARG A 41 1.20 -11.86 -0.21
N ILE A 42 0.02 -11.38 0.14
CA ILE A 42 -0.84 -11.98 1.15
C ILE A 42 -2.04 -12.65 0.47
N ASP A 43 -2.59 -13.68 1.12
CA ASP A 43 -3.81 -14.32 0.64
C ASP A 43 -4.99 -13.35 0.70
N GLU A 44 -5.95 -13.50 -0.22
CA GLU A 44 -7.15 -12.65 -0.27
C GLU A 44 -7.96 -12.67 1.04
N LYS A 45 -7.99 -13.82 1.74
CA LYS A 45 -8.61 -13.95 3.06
C LYS A 45 -8.03 -12.99 4.11
N GLU A 46 -6.79 -12.52 3.91
CA GLU A 46 -6.09 -11.61 4.81
C GLU A 46 -6.38 -10.13 4.50
N PHE A 47 -7.04 -9.81 3.38
CA PHE A 47 -7.23 -8.42 2.94
C PHE A 47 -8.02 -7.59 3.96
N SER A 48 -9.09 -8.14 4.55
CA SER A 48 -9.86 -7.43 5.58
C SER A 48 -9.00 -7.14 6.80
N ASN A 49 -8.31 -8.16 7.33
CA ASN A 49 -7.43 -8.00 8.49
C ASN A 49 -6.32 -6.97 8.22
N TYR A 50 -5.79 -6.98 7.01
CA TYR A 50 -4.75 -6.06 6.58
C TYR A 50 -5.26 -4.61 6.48
N TYR A 51 -6.45 -4.41 5.92
CA TYR A 51 -7.12 -3.12 5.86
C TYR A 51 -7.41 -2.58 7.28
N ASP A 52 -8.07 -3.40 8.11
CA ASP A 52 -8.46 -3.05 9.47
C ASP A 52 -7.24 -2.72 10.35
N TYR A 53 -6.12 -3.42 10.16
CA TYR A 53 -4.88 -3.14 10.88
C TYR A 53 -4.40 -1.70 10.66
N HIS A 54 -4.44 -1.23 9.40
CA HIS A 54 -4.01 0.10 9.05
C HIS A 54 -5.05 1.17 9.37
N LEU A 55 -6.34 0.87 9.19
CA LEU A 55 -7.42 1.75 9.61
C LEU A 55 -7.36 2.02 11.12
N ASN A 56 -7.26 0.97 11.93
CA ASN A 56 -7.16 1.09 13.39
C ASN A 56 -5.93 1.87 13.83
N TYR A 57 -4.79 1.69 13.14
CA TYR A 57 -3.61 2.51 13.38
C TYR A 57 -3.86 3.99 13.08
N ALA A 58 -4.47 4.29 11.93
CA ALA A 58 -4.71 5.66 11.49
C ALA A 58 -5.68 6.40 12.43
N LEU A 59 -6.77 5.73 12.81
CA LEU A 59 -7.77 6.23 13.76
C LEU A 59 -7.16 6.42 15.16
N GLY A 60 -6.44 5.41 15.67
CA GLY A 60 -5.83 5.47 16.99
C GLY A 60 -4.74 6.54 17.15
N ASN A 61 -4.20 7.04 16.03
CA ASN A 61 -3.21 8.12 16.02
C ASN A 61 -3.78 9.46 15.52
N ASN A 62 -5.10 9.58 15.35
CA ASN A 62 -5.78 10.78 14.83
C ASN A 62 -5.17 11.30 13.52
N LEU A 63 -4.79 10.39 12.62
CA LEU A 63 -4.16 10.76 11.34
C LEU A 63 -5.19 11.17 10.29
N THR A 64 -6.39 10.59 10.37
CA THR A 64 -7.48 10.78 9.40
C THR A 64 -8.81 10.25 9.95
N SER A 65 -9.90 10.46 9.22
CA SER A 65 -11.19 9.82 9.47
C SER A 65 -11.30 8.47 8.77
N GLU A 66 -12.26 7.62 9.17
CA GLU A 66 -12.51 6.35 8.48
C GLU A 66 -12.88 6.56 7.00
N GLU A 67 -13.73 7.55 6.72
CA GLU A 67 -14.14 7.90 5.35
C GLU A 67 -12.94 8.31 4.49
N ASP A 68 -12.08 9.17 5.01
CA ASP A 68 -10.89 9.65 4.29
C ASP A 68 -9.87 8.53 4.10
N PHE A 69 -9.71 7.64 5.10
CA PHE A 69 -8.87 6.46 4.96
C PHE A 69 -9.37 5.54 3.84
N PHE A 70 -10.68 5.25 3.83
CA PHE A 70 -11.30 4.46 2.76
C PHE A 70 -11.09 5.11 1.39
N ARG A 71 -11.34 6.42 1.27
CA ARG A 71 -11.11 7.17 0.02
C ARG A 71 -9.67 7.05 -0.46
N HIS A 72 -8.69 7.18 0.44
CA HIS A 72 -7.26 7.04 0.12
C HIS A 72 -6.94 5.63 -0.38
N ALA A 73 -7.33 4.59 0.37
CA ALA A 73 -7.10 3.19 -0.01
C ALA A 73 -7.74 2.86 -1.37
N TRP A 74 -8.98 3.30 -1.58
CA TRP A 74 -9.68 3.13 -2.85
C TRP A 74 -8.96 3.83 -4.01
N GLN A 75 -8.52 5.07 -3.82
CA GLN A 75 -7.78 5.82 -4.85
C GLN A 75 -6.46 5.15 -5.24
N ILE A 76 -5.71 4.60 -4.27
CA ILE A 76 -4.47 3.87 -4.54
C ILE A 76 -4.75 2.64 -5.42
N VAL A 77 -5.74 1.83 -5.03
CA VAL A 77 -6.12 0.61 -5.78
C VAL A 77 -6.59 0.96 -7.18
N GLN A 78 -7.47 1.95 -7.32
CA GLN A 78 -7.97 2.43 -8.62
C GLN A 78 -6.84 2.95 -9.52
N THR A 79 -5.92 3.73 -8.96
CA THR A 79 -4.75 4.24 -9.70
C THR A 79 -3.90 3.09 -10.20
N ARG A 80 -3.71 2.05 -9.39
CA ARG A 80 -2.92 0.89 -9.76
C ARG A 80 -3.60 0.01 -10.80
N ILE A 81 -4.91 -0.21 -10.71
CA ILE A 81 -5.69 -0.90 -11.74
C ILE A 81 -5.53 -0.18 -13.08
N LYS A 82 -5.77 1.14 -13.12
CA LYS A 82 -5.60 1.96 -14.33
C LYS A 82 -4.19 1.85 -14.91
N HIS A 83 -3.17 1.88 -14.06
CA HIS A 83 -1.79 1.71 -14.50
C HIS A 83 -1.54 0.35 -15.17
N LEU A 84 -2.10 -0.73 -14.62
CA LEU A 84 -1.99 -2.08 -15.19
C LEU A 84 -2.80 -2.21 -16.49
N GLU A 85 -3.99 -1.61 -16.58
CA GLU A 85 -4.81 -1.55 -17.79
C GLU A 85 -4.09 -0.83 -18.93
N ILE A 86 -3.39 0.28 -18.64
CA ILE A 86 -2.60 1.02 -19.63
C ILE A 86 -1.37 0.21 -20.10
N GLN A 87 -0.83 -0.65 -19.22
CA GLN A 87 0.31 -1.53 -19.54
C GLN A 87 -0.07 -2.77 -20.38
N ASP A 88 -1.33 -2.88 -20.84
CA ASP A 88 -1.78 -3.97 -21.70
C ASP A 88 -0.80 -4.22 -22.89
N PRO A 89 -0.26 -5.45 -23.03
CA PRO A 89 0.72 -5.82 -24.06
C PRO A 89 0.24 -5.70 -25.51
N PHE A 90 -1.03 -5.40 -25.77
CA PHE A 90 -1.51 -5.04 -27.11
C PHE A 90 -1.34 -3.56 -27.47
N SER A 91 -0.80 -2.72 -26.58
CA SER A 91 -0.45 -1.35 -26.93
C SER A 91 0.81 -1.32 -27.83
N ARG A 92 0.67 -0.71 -29.01
CA ARG A 92 1.65 -0.65 -30.13
C ARG A 92 3.04 -0.06 -29.82
N ASN A 93 3.36 0.28 -28.57
CA ASN A 93 4.56 1.03 -28.21
C ASN A 93 5.79 0.18 -27.81
N HIS A 94 5.68 -1.15 -27.83
CA HIS A 94 6.83 -2.02 -27.54
C HIS A 94 7.80 -2.24 -28.73
N ALA A 95 7.55 -1.61 -29.88
CA ALA A 95 8.35 -1.78 -31.11
C ALA A 95 9.38 -0.65 -31.38
N MET A 96 9.68 0.22 -30.42
CA MET A 96 10.64 1.31 -30.65
C MET A 96 11.73 1.35 -29.57
N HIS A 97 12.62 0.37 -29.56
CA HIS A 97 14.04 0.55 -29.21
C HIS A 97 14.80 -0.72 -29.63
N ARG A 98 15.31 -0.69 -30.88
CA ARG A 98 16.48 -1.48 -31.31
C ARG A 98 17.64 -0.52 -31.51
#